data_AF-A0A6B1B609-F1
#
_entry.id   AF-A0A6B1B609-F1
#
_cell.length_a   1.000
_cell.length_b   1.000
_cell.length_c   1.000
_cell.angle_alpha   90.00
_cell.angle_beta   90.00
_cell.angle_gamma   90.00
#
_symmetry.space_group_name_H-M   'P 1'
#
loop_
_entity.id
_entity.type
_entity.pdbx_description
1 polymer ?
#
loop_
_entity_poly.entity_id
_entity_poly.type
_entity_poly.pdbx_seq_one_letter_code
_entity_poly.pdbx_strand_id
1 'polypeptide(L)'
;MTSNGDLELTDLWQAIEACYEAGWTDGLPVVPPTEPLVDAMVAGGIWDADDVLLREPARGLEVSARKAAANAVMAGCLPEYFPVVGAALAAIGDPAFELHAVSASTGGAAVLIAVSGPIRDEIGIHCKENLFGPGFRANATIGRAVRLVLRNCLAAIPGKLDKSTQGWAGKYAMCFGEDEA
;
A
#
# COMPACT_ATOMS: atom_id res chain seq x y z
N MET A 1 -24.12 21.18 22.04
CA MET A 1 -23.26 20.29 22.85
C MET A 1 -21.86 20.85 22.82
N THR A 2 -21.21 20.79 23.97
CA THR A 2 -20.02 21.53 24.41
C THR A 2 -18.73 21.15 23.69
N SER A 3 -17.82 22.15 23.68
CA SER A 3 -16.37 22.11 23.45
C SER A 3 -15.86 21.59 22.10
N ASN A 4 -15.36 22.56 21.30
CA ASN A 4 -14.18 22.40 20.45
C ASN A 4 -13.10 21.65 21.25
N GLY A 5 -12.90 20.38 20.94
CA GLY A 5 -11.72 19.64 21.32
C GLY A 5 -10.91 19.46 20.06
N ASP A 6 -9.76 20.12 20.00
CA ASP A 6 -8.72 19.79 19.03
C ASP A 6 -8.47 18.28 19.11
N LEU A 7 -8.61 17.58 17.98
CA LEU A 7 -8.24 16.16 17.85
C LEU A 7 -6.70 16.08 17.92
N GLU A 8 -6.14 16.26 19.11
CA GLU A 8 -4.73 16.03 19.38
C GLU A 8 -4.42 14.53 19.38
N LEU A 9 -3.18 14.21 19.01
CA LEU A 9 -2.51 12.89 19.02
C LEU A 9 -2.48 12.19 20.40
N THR A 10 -3.29 12.60 21.38
CA THR A 10 -3.21 12.18 22.79
C THR A 10 -3.77 10.78 23.07
N ASP A 11 -4.57 10.20 22.16
CA ASP A 11 -4.91 8.77 22.21
C ASP A 11 -4.68 8.09 20.85
N LEU A 12 -3.45 7.60 20.64
CA LEU A 12 -3.06 6.83 19.47
C LEU A 12 -3.98 5.63 19.21
N TRP A 13 -4.53 5.03 20.28
CA TRP A 13 -5.44 3.91 20.15
C TRP A 13 -6.76 4.34 19.49
N GLN A 14 -7.35 5.46 19.93
CA GLN A 14 -8.55 6.01 19.29
C GLN A 14 -8.32 6.39 17.83
N ALA A 15 -7.15 6.91 17.48
CA ALA A 15 -6.82 7.21 16.09
C ALA A 15 -6.74 5.94 15.21
N ILE A 16 -6.22 4.84 15.77
CA ILE A 16 -6.21 3.53 15.11
C ILE A 16 -7.65 3.00 14.96
N GLU A 17 -8.47 3.08 16.00
CA GLU A 17 -9.89 2.68 15.95
C GLU A 17 -10.69 3.51 14.95
N ALA A 18 -10.45 4.81 14.84
CA ALA A 18 -11.06 5.65 13.81
C ALA A 18 -10.71 5.19 12.39
N CYS A 19 -9.50 4.67 12.16
CA CYS A 19 -9.12 4.08 10.87
C CYS A 19 -9.88 2.77 10.58
N TYR A 20 -10.15 1.97 11.62
CA TYR A 20 -11.01 0.79 11.50
C TYR A 20 -12.46 1.18 11.15
N GLU A 21 -13.04 2.15 11.87
CA GLU A 21 -14.41 2.64 11.65
C GLU A 21 -14.60 3.26 10.27
N ALA A 22 -13.61 4.04 9.81
CA ALA A 22 -13.59 4.59 8.46
C ALA A 22 -13.39 3.52 7.36
N GLY A 23 -13.11 2.28 7.77
CA GLY A 23 -12.91 1.15 6.90
C GLY A 23 -11.65 1.27 6.05
N TRP A 24 -10.60 1.95 6.53
CA TRP A 24 -9.34 2.14 5.80
C TRP A 24 -8.36 0.97 5.97
N THR A 25 -8.60 0.09 6.94
CA THR A 25 -7.71 -1.02 7.26
C THR A 25 -8.06 -2.29 6.50
N ASP A 26 -7.10 -3.19 6.41
CA ASP A 26 -7.23 -4.55 5.88
C ASP A 26 -7.57 -5.58 6.97
N GLY A 27 -7.91 -5.14 8.18
CA GLY A 27 -8.10 -5.98 9.37
C GLY A 27 -6.94 -5.92 10.36
N LEU A 28 -5.75 -5.51 9.91
CA LEU A 28 -4.62 -5.18 10.77
C LEU A 28 -4.63 -3.69 11.13
N PRO A 29 -4.05 -3.27 12.28
CA PRO A 29 -3.96 -1.86 12.60
C PRO A 29 -3.09 -1.13 11.57
N VAL A 30 -3.35 0.15 11.40
CA VAL A 30 -2.59 1.04 10.52
C VAL A 30 -1.99 2.18 11.32
N VAL A 31 -0.91 2.78 10.81
CA VAL A 31 -0.47 4.09 11.32
C VAL A 31 -1.44 5.15 10.78
N PRO A 32 -2.08 5.96 11.63
CA PRO A 32 -2.97 7.02 11.15
C PRO A 32 -2.23 7.98 10.21
N PRO A 33 -2.72 8.21 8.97
CA PRO A 33 -2.00 8.97 7.97
C PRO A 33 -2.18 10.48 8.17
N THR A 34 -1.53 11.03 9.20
CA THR A 34 -1.55 12.47 9.48
C THR A 34 -0.83 13.26 8.38
N GLU A 35 -1.21 14.51 8.16
CA GLU A 35 -0.60 15.36 7.12
C GLU A 35 0.93 15.40 7.19
N PRO A 36 1.58 15.60 8.37
CA PRO A 36 3.04 15.60 8.45
C PRO A 36 3.69 14.27 8.04
N LEU A 37 3.06 13.13 8.35
CA LEU A 37 3.57 11.82 7.95
C LEU A 37 3.40 11.60 6.44
N VAL A 38 2.28 12.04 5.87
CA VAL A 38 2.03 11.96 4.42
C VAL A 38 3.00 12.85 3.65
N ASP A 39 3.22 14.08 4.08
CA ASP A 39 4.15 15.00 3.43
C ASP A 39 5.58 14.48 3.51
N ALA A 40 6.01 13.95 4.66
CA ALA A 40 7.31 13.30 4.80
C ALA A 40 7.47 12.07 3.88
N MET A 41 6.40 11.30 3.71
CA MET A 41 6.38 10.14 2.82
C MET A 41 6.50 10.55 1.35
N VAL A 42 5.75 11.58 0.90
CA VAL A 42 5.87 12.13 -0.46
C VAL A 42 7.30 12.63 -0.71
N ALA A 43 7.89 13.33 0.25
CA ALA A 43 9.26 13.85 0.16
C ALA A 43 10.34 12.75 0.06
N GLY A 44 10.03 11.50 0.40
CA GLY A 44 10.92 10.35 0.19
C GLY A 44 10.95 9.84 -1.26
N GLY A 45 10.02 10.29 -2.11
CA GLY A 45 9.93 9.93 -3.52
C GLY A 45 10.53 10.97 -4.48
N ILE A 46 10.33 10.72 -5.77
CA ILE A 46 10.73 11.64 -6.86
C ILE A 46 9.54 12.38 -7.50
N TRP A 47 8.34 12.19 -6.94
CA TRP A 47 7.08 12.68 -7.49
C TRP A 47 6.55 13.86 -6.71
N ASP A 48 5.90 14.78 -7.41
CA ASP A 48 5.08 15.80 -6.78
C ASP A 48 3.79 15.16 -6.22
N ALA A 49 3.20 15.78 -5.20
CA ALA A 49 2.05 15.23 -4.48
C ALA A 49 0.84 14.92 -5.39
N ASP A 50 0.68 15.67 -6.48
CA ASP A 50 -0.43 15.55 -7.43
C ASP A 50 -0.11 14.65 -8.64
N ASP A 51 1.14 14.17 -8.78
CA ASP A 51 1.51 13.24 -9.84
C ASP A 51 0.69 11.96 -9.75
N VAL A 52 0.21 11.48 -10.89
CA VAL A 52 -0.60 10.26 -10.96
C VAL A 52 0.30 9.05 -11.16
N LEU A 53 0.34 8.18 -10.14
CA LEU A 53 1.17 6.97 -10.13
C LEU A 53 0.45 5.75 -10.70
N LEU A 54 -0.88 5.73 -10.67
CA LEU A 54 -1.67 4.62 -11.18
C LEU A 54 -3.01 5.11 -11.73
N ARG A 55 -3.37 4.60 -12.92
CA ARG A 55 -4.66 4.82 -13.58
C ARG A 55 -5.38 3.47 -13.70
N GLU A 56 -6.66 3.42 -13.32
CA GLU A 56 -7.56 2.30 -13.61
C GLU A 56 -8.60 2.80 -14.63
N PRO A 57 -8.41 2.50 -15.92
CA PRO A 57 -9.22 3.10 -16.98
C PRO A 57 -10.62 2.50 -17.07
N ALA A 58 -10.84 1.27 -16.64
CA ALA A 58 -12.15 0.60 -16.70
C ALA A 58 -13.22 1.32 -15.85
N ARG A 59 -12.80 2.03 -14.81
CA ARG A 59 -13.66 2.79 -13.89
C ARG A 59 -13.30 4.27 -13.81
N GLY A 60 -12.31 4.73 -14.59
CA GLY A 60 -11.87 6.13 -14.62
C GLY A 60 -11.31 6.61 -13.27
N LEU A 61 -10.58 5.75 -12.56
CA LEU A 61 -9.99 6.09 -11.26
C LEU A 61 -8.49 6.38 -11.39
N GLU A 62 -8.01 7.30 -10.56
CA GLU A 62 -6.61 7.71 -10.53
C GLU A 62 -6.09 7.78 -9.08
N VAL A 63 -4.86 7.31 -8.89
CA VAL A 63 -4.12 7.36 -7.63
C VAL A 63 -2.97 8.33 -7.78
N SER A 64 -3.02 9.43 -7.04
CA SER A 64 -1.92 10.39 -6.95
C SER A 64 -0.83 9.93 -5.97
N ALA A 65 0.35 10.54 -6.04
CA ALA A 65 1.44 10.30 -5.11
C ALA A 65 1.01 10.57 -3.66
N ARG A 66 0.25 11.64 -3.39
CA ARG A 66 -0.31 11.91 -2.05
C ARG A 66 -1.21 10.79 -1.54
N LYS A 67 -2.08 10.24 -2.39
CA LYS A 67 -2.94 9.09 -2.02
C LYS A 67 -2.11 7.83 -1.77
N ALA A 68 -1.12 7.56 -2.61
CA ALA A 68 -0.20 6.45 -2.42
C ALA A 68 0.59 6.59 -1.10
N ALA A 69 1.12 7.77 -0.83
CA ALA A 69 1.87 8.09 0.38
C ALA A 69 1.04 7.88 1.64
N ALA A 70 -0.23 8.31 1.67
CA ALA A 70 -1.12 8.05 2.80
C ALA A 70 -1.31 6.55 3.08
N ASN A 71 -1.42 5.73 2.03
CA ASN A 71 -1.51 4.27 2.18
C ASN A 71 -0.18 3.63 2.58
N ALA A 72 0.95 4.19 2.14
CA ALA A 72 2.28 3.76 2.58
C ALA A 72 2.50 4.07 4.07
N VAL A 73 2.07 5.26 4.54
CA VAL A 73 2.06 5.59 5.97
C VAL A 73 1.21 4.58 6.73
N MET A 74 -0.04 4.35 6.30
CA MET A 74 -0.93 3.36 6.92
C MET A 74 -0.32 1.96 7.00
N ALA A 75 0.41 1.53 5.97
CA ALA A 75 1.11 0.26 5.97
C ALA A 75 2.31 0.20 6.94
N GLY A 76 2.83 1.35 7.39
CA GLY A 76 4.01 1.46 8.23
C GLY A 76 5.33 1.57 7.45
N CYS A 77 5.29 1.99 6.18
CA CYS A 77 6.49 2.25 5.40
C CYS A 77 7.37 3.32 6.04
N LEU A 78 8.68 3.28 5.73
CA LEU A 78 9.56 4.43 5.88
C LEU A 78 9.56 5.25 4.58
N PRO A 79 9.86 6.57 4.64
CA PRO A 79 9.94 7.40 3.44
C PRO A 79 10.89 6.85 2.37
N GLU A 80 12.02 6.26 2.75
CA GLU A 80 12.96 5.62 1.80
C GLU A 80 12.35 4.44 1.02
N TYR A 81 11.22 3.88 1.47
CA TYR A 81 10.52 2.79 0.76
C TYR A 81 9.54 3.32 -0.30
N PHE A 82 9.16 4.59 -0.23
CA PHE A 82 8.16 5.18 -1.10
C PHE A 82 8.52 5.15 -2.60
N PRO A 83 9.79 5.33 -3.01
CA PRO A 83 10.19 5.12 -4.41
C PRO A 83 9.77 3.75 -4.96
N VAL A 84 9.92 2.67 -4.18
CA VAL A 84 9.53 1.32 -4.59
C VAL A 84 8.01 1.18 -4.66
N VAL A 85 7.27 1.76 -3.71
CA VAL A 85 5.80 1.77 -3.74
C VAL A 85 5.30 2.47 -4.99
N GLY A 86 5.81 3.66 -5.29
CA GLY A 86 5.41 4.42 -6.47
C GLY A 86 5.77 3.72 -7.79
N ALA A 87 6.96 3.12 -7.87
CA ALA A 87 7.37 2.33 -9.03
C ALA A 87 6.48 1.09 -9.22
N ALA A 88 6.11 0.40 -8.14
CA ALA A 88 5.19 -0.73 -8.21
C ALA A 88 3.79 -0.31 -8.69
N LEU A 89 3.28 0.84 -8.24
CA LEU A 89 2.01 1.38 -8.71
C LEU A 89 2.06 1.75 -10.20
N ALA A 90 3.16 2.37 -10.65
CA ALA A 90 3.36 2.67 -12.06
C ALA A 90 3.40 1.40 -12.92
N ALA A 91 4.10 0.36 -12.45
CA ALA A 91 4.16 -0.94 -13.14
C ALA A 91 2.79 -1.65 -13.20
N ILE A 92 2.00 -1.58 -12.13
CA ILE A 92 0.63 -2.10 -12.10
C ILE A 92 -0.29 -1.36 -13.09
N GLY A 93 0.03 -0.10 -13.38
CA GLY A 93 -0.68 0.72 -14.36
C GLY A 93 -0.38 0.35 -15.82
N ASP A 94 0.60 -0.52 -16.07
CA ASP A 94 0.85 -1.05 -17.42
C ASP A 94 -0.37 -1.88 -17.87
N PRO A 95 -0.93 -1.62 -19.08
CA PRO A 95 -2.05 -2.39 -19.60
C PRO A 95 -1.83 -3.90 -19.61
N ALA A 96 -0.59 -4.37 -19.79
CA ALA A 96 -0.24 -5.79 -19.80
C ALA A 96 -0.44 -6.47 -18.43
N PHE A 97 -0.49 -5.71 -17.33
CA PHE A 97 -0.79 -6.24 -16.00
C PHE A 97 -2.28 -6.57 -15.82
N GLU A 98 -3.17 -5.99 -16.64
CA GLU A 98 -4.61 -6.25 -16.60
C GLU A 98 -5.22 -6.07 -15.19
N LEU A 99 -4.94 -4.93 -14.55
CA LEU A 99 -5.33 -4.63 -13.16
C LEU A 99 -6.81 -4.92 -12.86
N HIS A 100 -7.71 -4.57 -13.77
CA HIS A 100 -9.14 -4.79 -13.57
C HIS A 100 -9.47 -6.28 -13.44
N ALA A 101 -8.89 -7.12 -14.31
CA ALA A 101 -9.07 -8.56 -14.26
C ALA A 101 -8.53 -9.15 -12.96
N VAL A 102 -7.33 -8.72 -12.53
CA VAL A 102 -6.73 -9.15 -11.26
C VAL A 102 -7.60 -8.78 -10.06
N SER A 103 -8.18 -7.58 -10.07
CA SER A 103 -8.96 -7.05 -8.94
C SER A 103 -10.38 -7.63 -8.82
N ALA A 104 -11.00 -7.97 -9.95
CA ALA A 104 -12.39 -8.48 -10.01
C ALA A 104 -12.49 -10.01 -10.15
N SER A 105 -11.36 -10.72 -10.22
CA SER A 105 -11.31 -12.17 -10.38
C SER A 105 -11.90 -12.93 -9.19
N THR A 106 -12.50 -14.09 -9.47
CA THR A 106 -12.96 -15.06 -8.48
C THR A 106 -11.84 -15.96 -7.95
N GLY A 107 -10.64 -15.90 -8.55
CA GLY A 107 -9.52 -16.79 -8.30
C GLY A 107 -8.59 -16.41 -7.15
N GLY A 108 -8.83 -15.32 -6.41
CA GLY A 108 -8.01 -15.02 -5.23
C GLY A 108 -6.63 -14.42 -5.53
N ALA A 109 -6.43 -13.82 -6.71
CA ALA A 109 -5.13 -13.27 -7.10
C ALA A 109 -4.62 -12.23 -6.07
N ALA A 110 -3.33 -12.32 -5.79
CA ALA A 110 -2.57 -11.37 -5.01
C ALA A 110 -1.58 -10.65 -5.92
N VAL A 111 -1.24 -9.40 -5.58
CA VAL A 111 -0.25 -8.63 -6.33
C VAL A 111 1.12 -8.92 -5.76
N LEU A 112 1.98 -9.50 -6.60
CA LEU A 112 3.37 -9.81 -6.29
C LEU A 112 4.26 -8.65 -6.72
N ILE A 113 5.14 -8.21 -5.85
CA ILE A 113 6.16 -7.20 -6.14
C ILE A 113 7.53 -7.87 -6.03
N ALA A 114 8.20 -8.01 -7.17
CA ALA A 114 9.60 -8.42 -7.22
C ALA A 114 10.45 -7.16 -7.45
N VAL A 115 11.30 -6.83 -6.50
CA VAL A 115 12.13 -5.62 -6.55
C VAL A 115 13.51 -6.02 -7.08
N SER A 116 14.00 -5.24 -8.04
CA SER A 116 15.30 -5.47 -8.64
C SER A 116 16.19 -4.20 -8.64
N GLY A 117 17.51 -4.38 -8.71
CA GLY A 117 18.53 -3.34 -8.63
C GLY A 117 19.02 -2.94 -7.22
N PRO A 118 19.98 -2.00 -7.15
CA PRO A 118 20.70 -1.60 -5.92
C PRO A 118 19.82 -1.14 -4.76
N ILE A 119 18.63 -0.61 -5.05
CA ILE A 119 17.68 -0.14 -4.03
C ILE A 119 17.27 -1.26 -3.06
N ARG A 120 17.37 -2.53 -3.49
CA ARG A 120 17.13 -3.69 -2.62
C ARG A 120 18.02 -3.64 -1.37
N ASP A 121 19.30 -3.31 -1.56
CA ASP A 121 20.30 -3.30 -0.50
C ASP A 121 20.23 -2.01 0.32
N GLU A 122 19.97 -0.88 -0.36
CA GLU A 122 19.87 0.44 0.25
C GLU A 122 18.76 0.50 1.32
N ILE A 123 17.63 -0.17 1.08
CA ILE A 123 16.47 -0.12 1.97
C ILE A 123 16.21 -1.42 2.74
N GLY A 124 17.11 -2.41 2.56
CA GLY A 124 17.07 -3.69 3.27
C GLY A 124 15.90 -4.59 2.87
N ILE A 125 15.58 -4.67 1.58
CA ILE A 125 14.63 -5.66 1.05
C ILE A 125 15.27 -7.05 1.11
N HIS A 126 14.56 -7.99 1.71
CA HIS A 126 14.99 -9.38 1.83
C HIS A 126 14.67 -10.22 0.59
N CYS A 127 15.59 -11.13 0.24
CA CYS A 127 15.53 -11.99 -0.94
C CYS A 127 15.76 -13.49 -0.66
N LYS A 128 15.93 -13.91 0.60
CA LYS A 128 16.40 -15.28 0.94
C LYS A 128 15.41 -16.10 1.76
N GLU A 129 15.87 -16.78 2.80
CA GLU A 129 15.10 -17.74 3.59
C GLU A 129 13.83 -17.11 4.16
N ASN A 130 12.75 -17.87 4.25
CA ASN A 130 11.45 -17.35 4.70
C ASN A 130 10.95 -16.15 3.85
N LEU A 131 11.22 -16.18 2.54
CA LEU A 131 10.98 -15.08 1.57
C LEU A 131 9.60 -14.43 1.67
N PHE A 132 8.56 -15.25 1.80
CA PHE A 132 7.15 -14.80 1.90
C PHE A 132 6.63 -14.78 3.35
N GLY A 133 7.51 -15.01 4.32
CA GLY A 133 7.19 -14.98 5.74
C GLY A 133 7.45 -13.62 6.39
N PRO A 134 7.14 -13.50 7.69
CA PRO A 134 7.35 -12.27 8.44
C PRO A 134 8.84 -12.05 8.77
N GLY A 135 9.21 -10.81 9.10
CA GLY A 135 10.53 -10.48 9.66
C GLY A 135 11.19 -9.24 9.06
N PHE A 136 10.76 -8.81 7.87
CA PHE A 136 11.41 -7.74 7.12
C PHE A 136 10.43 -6.60 6.85
N ARG A 137 10.67 -5.43 7.45
CA ARG A 137 9.76 -4.28 7.39
C ARG A 137 9.56 -3.79 5.96
N ALA A 138 10.64 -3.66 5.17
CA ALA A 138 10.54 -3.23 3.78
C ALA A 138 9.58 -4.13 2.99
N ASN A 139 9.83 -5.44 2.96
CA ASN A 139 8.97 -6.44 2.31
C ASN A 139 7.51 -6.36 2.78
N ALA A 140 7.29 -6.42 4.10
CA ALA A 140 5.94 -6.47 4.66
C ALA A 140 5.15 -5.19 4.37
N THR A 141 5.78 -4.02 4.54
CA THR A 141 5.11 -2.72 4.42
C THR A 141 4.94 -2.28 2.98
N ILE A 142 5.90 -2.52 2.08
CA ILE A 142 5.76 -2.21 0.65
C ILE A 142 4.63 -3.03 0.02
N GLY A 143 4.62 -4.36 0.27
CA GLY A 143 3.55 -5.23 -0.20
C GLY A 143 2.18 -4.80 0.32
N ARG A 144 2.10 -4.48 1.62
CA ARG A 144 0.87 -4.01 2.26
C ARG A 144 0.44 -2.63 1.76
N ALA A 145 1.36 -1.71 1.52
CA ALA A 145 1.07 -0.36 1.01
C ALA A 145 0.37 -0.43 -0.34
N VAL A 146 0.90 -1.23 -1.28
CA VAL A 146 0.26 -1.46 -2.57
C VAL A 146 -1.13 -2.06 -2.39
N ARG A 147 -1.29 -3.05 -1.49
CA ARG A 147 -2.62 -3.62 -1.21
C ARG A 147 -3.60 -2.58 -0.66
N LEU A 148 -3.18 -1.74 0.27
CA LEU A 148 -4.01 -0.67 0.83
C LEU A 148 -4.38 0.36 -0.24
N VAL A 149 -3.48 0.72 -1.17
CA VAL A 149 -3.82 1.57 -2.32
C VAL A 149 -4.92 0.95 -3.17
N LEU A 150 -4.79 -0.32 -3.57
CA LEU A 150 -5.83 -0.99 -4.35
C LEU A 150 -7.17 -1.03 -3.61
N ARG A 151 -7.13 -1.27 -2.30
CA ARG A 151 -8.32 -1.34 -1.46
C ARG A 151 -8.99 0.02 -1.28
N ASN A 152 -8.24 1.04 -0.90
CA ASN A 152 -8.74 2.34 -0.45
C ASN A 152 -8.94 3.33 -1.61
N CYS A 153 -8.08 3.31 -2.62
CA CYS A 153 -8.18 4.21 -3.76
C CYS A 153 -8.95 3.61 -4.93
N LEU A 154 -8.87 2.28 -5.11
CA LEU A 154 -9.53 1.58 -6.22
C LEU A 154 -10.69 0.70 -5.75
N ALA A 155 -11.13 0.81 -4.49
CA ALA A 155 -12.26 0.08 -3.94
C ALA A 155 -12.19 -1.46 -4.11
N ALA A 156 -10.98 -2.04 -4.15
CA ALA A 156 -10.73 -3.49 -4.18
C ALA A 156 -11.07 -4.16 -2.83
N ILE A 157 -12.31 -3.99 -2.39
CA ILE A 157 -12.84 -4.43 -1.09
C ILE A 157 -13.52 -5.80 -1.27
N PRO A 158 -13.25 -6.79 -0.40
CA PRO A 158 -13.93 -8.09 -0.41
C PRO A 158 -15.45 -7.97 -0.46
N GLY A 159 -16.08 -8.73 -1.36
CA GLY A 159 -17.54 -8.73 -1.57
C GLY A 159 -18.05 -7.56 -2.43
N LYS A 160 -17.26 -6.49 -2.60
CA LYS A 160 -17.55 -5.39 -3.53
C LYS A 160 -16.87 -5.65 -4.87
N LEU A 161 -15.71 -5.06 -5.13
CA LEU A 161 -14.94 -5.32 -6.35
C LEU A 161 -14.18 -6.65 -6.26
N ASP A 162 -13.58 -6.96 -5.11
CA ASP A 162 -12.85 -8.22 -4.95
C ASP A 162 -13.85 -9.37 -4.77
N LYS A 163 -13.95 -10.22 -5.80
CA LYS A 163 -14.88 -11.36 -5.90
C LYS A 163 -14.22 -12.71 -5.63
N SER A 164 -13.03 -12.71 -5.03
CA SER A 164 -12.31 -13.93 -4.71
C SER A 164 -13.21 -14.93 -3.96
N THR A 165 -13.35 -16.14 -4.49
CA THR A 165 -14.07 -17.23 -3.83
C THR A 165 -13.32 -17.72 -2.60
N GLN A 166 -11.99 -17.73 -2.69
CA GLN A 166 -11.06 -18.05 -1.61
C GLN A 166 -9.96 -16.99 -1.59
N GLY A 167 -9.73 -16.39 -0.42
CA GLY A 167 -8.58 -15.52 -0.17
C GLY A 167 -7.41 -16.32 0.41
N TRP A 168 -6.23 -15.72 0.45
CA TRP A 168 -5.04 -16.30 1.08
C TRP A 168 -4.11 -15.20 1.60
N ALA A 169 -3.14 -15.57 2.44
CA ALA A 169 -2.30 -14.63 3.18
C ALA A 169 -1.49 -13.65 2.28
N GLY A 170 -1.13 -14.05 1.06
CA GLY A 170 -0.41 -13.18 0.12
C GLY A 170 -1.22 -11.96 -0.33
N LYS A 171 -2.55 -11.95 -0.09
CA LYS A 171 -3.39 -10.77 -0.34
C LYS A 171 -3.22 -9.67 0.71
N TYR A 172 -2.48 -9.88 1.79
CA TYR A 172 -2.10 -8.83 2.74
C TYR A 172 -0.83 -8.11 2.30
N ALA A 173 0.22 -8.88 1.98
CA ALA A 173 1.50 -8.36 1.53
C ALA A 173 2.25 -9.46 0.75
N MET A 174 2.81 -9.11 -0.40
CA MET A 174 3.70 -9.99 -1.14
C MET A 174 4.74 -9.17 -1.90
N CYS A 175 5.91 -8.99 -1.28
CA CYS A 175 7.02 -8.22 -1.83
C CYS A 175 8.35 -8.86 -1.43
N PHE A 176 9.29 -8.97 -2.37
CA PHE A 176 10.63 -9.48 -2.11
C PHE A 176 11.65 -8.91 -3.10
N GLY A 177 12.93 -9.03 -2.74
CA GLY A 177 14.04 -8.70 -3.63
C GLY A 177 14.41 -9.92 -4.46
N GLU A 178 14.72 -9.73 -5.73
CA GLU A 178 15.44 -10.71 -6.53
C GLU A 178 16.83 -11.02 -5.92
N ASP A 179 17.27 -12.28 -5.96
CA ASP A 179 18.62 -12.69 -5.55
C ASP A 179 19.53 -12.65 -6.80
N GLU A 180 20.32 -11.59 -6.93
CA GLU A 180 21.22 -11.36 -8.08
C GLU A 180 22.62 -11.99 -7.91
N ALA A 181 22.84 -12.74 -6.82
CA ALA A 181 24.13 -13.33 -6.46
C ALA A 181 24.51 -14.58 -7.26
#